data_AF-A0A5K0WWC1-F1
#
_entry.id   AF-A0A5K0WWC1-F1
#
_cell.length_a   1.000
_cell.length_b   1.000
_cell.length_c   1.000
_cell.angle_alpha   90.00
_cell.angle_beta   90.00
_cell.angle_gamma   90.00
#
_symmetry.space_group_name_H-M   'P 1'
#
loop_
_entity.id
_entity.type
_entity.pdbx_description
1 polymer ?
#
loop_
_entity_poly.entity_id
_entity_poly.type
_entity_poly.pdbx_seq_one_letter_code
_entity_poly.pdbx_strand_id
1 'polypeptide(L)' 'PGTYMYHAHYGMQREAGLYGLIQVAVPKGTSEPFSYDADHSIVLSDWYHKSAYQQAAGLSSIPFVWVGEPQ' A
#
# COMPACT_ATOMS: atom_id res chain seq x y z
N PRO A 1 12.09 16.34 -3.05
CA PRO A 1 12.34 15.28 -2.04
C PRO A 1 11.00 14.90 -1.41
N GLY A 2 10.87 13.68 -0.90
CA GLY A 2 9.69 13.27 -0.15
C GLY A 2 9.49 11.76 -0.08
N THR A 3 8.54 11.39 0.76
CA THR A 3 8.07 10.01 0.93
C THR A 3 6.77 9.84 0.15
N TYR A 4 6.79 8.95 -0.83
CA TYR A 4 5.65 8.61 -1.68
C TYR A 4 5.39 7.11 -1.62
N MET A 5 4.33 6.66 -2.29
CA MET A 5 4.01 5.23 -2.40
C MET A 5 3.69 4.86 -3.85
N TYR A 6 3.91 3.59 -4.18
CA TYR A 6 3.34 2.95 -5.36
C TYR A 6 2.40 1.82 -4.93
N HIS A 7 1.41 1.52 -5.76
CA HIS A 7 0.61 0.31 -5.63
C HIS A 7 0.03 -0.10 -6.98
N ALA A 8 -0.34 -1.37 -7.11
CA ALA A 8 -1.07 -1.83 -8.28
C ALA A 8 -2.43 -1.15 -8.38
N HIS A 9 -2.84 -0.87 -9.61
CA HIS A 9 -4.11 -0.19 -9.92
C HIS A 9 -5.02 -1.04 -10.81
N TYR A 10 -4.80 -2.35 -10.84
CA TYR A 10 -5.61 -3.32 -11.57
C TYR A 10 -6.28 -4.31 -10.61
N GLY A 11 -7.60 -4.46 -10.74
CA GLY A 11 -8.40 -5.31 -9.85
C GLY A 11 -8.17 -4.99 -8.38
N MET A 12 -8.04 -6.03 -7.56
CA MET A 12 -7.77 -5.92 -6.12
C MET A 12 -6.31 -6.28 -5.78
N GLN A 13 -5.36 -6.09 -6.71
CA GLN A 13 -3.97 -6.49 -6.52
C GLN A 13 -3.24 -5.73 -5.41
N ARG A 14 -3.65 -4.48 -5.10
CA ARG A 14 -3.12 -3.74 -3.95
C ARG A 14 -3.39 -4.50 -2.65
N GLU A 15 -4.61 -5.00 -2.45
CA GLU A 15 -4.99 -5.80 -1.27
C GLU A 15 -4.25 -7.14 -1.20
N ALA A 16 -3.76 -7.64 -2.33
CA ALA A 16 -2.88 -8.82 -2.38
C ALA A 16 -1.41 -8.51 -2.00
N GLY A 17 -1.11 -7.29 -1.56
CA GLY A 17 0.23 -6.90 -1.11
C GLY A 17 1.08 -6.17 -2.15
N LEU A 18 0.54 -5.81 -3.32
CA LEU A 18 1.32 -5.14 -4.37
C LEU A 18 1.35 -3.62 -4.15
N TYR A 19 2.15 -3.19 -3.18
CA TYR A 19 2.43 -1.79 -2.87
C TYR A 19 3.82 -1.63 -2.24
N GLY A 20 4.29 -0.40 -2.13
CA GLY A 20 5.55 -0.08 -1.46
C GLY A 20 5.81 1.42 -1.43
N LEU A 21 6.96 1.80 -0.86
CA LEU A 21 7.38 3.19 -0.76
C LEU A 21 8.27 3.60 -1.93
N ILE A 22 8.16 4.87 -2.33
CA ILE A 22 9.11 5.56 -3.20
C ILE A 22 9.72 6.68 -2.37
N GLN A 23 11.01 6.58 -2.09
CA GLN A 23 11.75 7.64 -1.42
C GLN A 23 12.48 8.51 -2.46
N VAL A 24 12.11 9.79 -2.52
CA VAL A 24 12.75 10.78 -3.40
C VAL A 24 13.71 11.60 -2.57
N ALA A 25 15.00 11.41 -2.78
CA ALA A 25 16.04 12.18 -2.09
C ALA A 25 16.05 13.66 -2.52
N VAL A 26 16.70 14.50 -1.71
CA VAL A 26 17.09 15.85 -2.13
C VAL A 26 18.02 15.81 -3.35
N PRO A 27 18.02 16.85 -4.21
CA PRO A 27 19.00 16.96 -5.27
C PRO A 27 20.44 16.85 -4.76
N LYS A 28 21.34 16.31 -5.58
CA LYS A 28 22.76 16.21 -5.25
C LYS A 28 23.31 17.61 -4.88
N GLY A 29 24.04 17.69 -3.77
CA GLY A 29 24.63 18.94 -3.29
C GLY A 29 23.69 19.81 -2.45
N THR A 30 22.48 19.35 -2.16
CA THR A 30 21.56 20.00 -1.21
C THR A 30 21.36 19.13 0.03
N SER A 31 20.87 19.73 1.11
CA SER A 31 20.58 19.03 2.38
C SER A 31 19.12 19.25 2.75
N GLU A 32 18.55 18.29 3.48
CA GLU A 32 17.24 18.46 4.11
C GLU A 32 17.27 19.65 5.09
N PRO A 33 16.13 20.32 5.35
CA PRO A 33 16.09 21.53 6.19
C PRO A 33 16.30 21.25 7.70
N PHE A 34 16.46 19.98 8.09
CA PHE A 34 16.69 19.54 9.46
C PHE A 34 17.64 18.33 9.48
N SER A 35 18.33 18.14 10.60
CA SER A 35 19.23 17.01 10.86
C SER A 35 18.54 15.91 11.67
N TYR A 36 18.89 14.66 11.41
CA TYR A 36 18.38 13.48 12.11
C TYR A 36 19.47 12.41 12.17
N ASP A 37 19.45 11.59 13.22
CA ASP A 37 20.42 10.50 13.41
C ASP A 37 20.03 9.23 12.62
N ALA A 38 18.74 9.04 12.36
CA ALA A 38 18.20 7.89 11.65
C ALA A 38 16.92 8.24 10.86
N ASP A 39 16.67 7.49 9.79
CA ASP A 39 15.45 7.56 8.98
C ASP A 39 14.79 6.17 8.95
N HIS A 40 13.51 6.12 9.30
CA HIS A 40 12.71 4.89 9.35
C HIS A 40 11.42 5.08 8.58
N SER A 41 11.25 4.27 7.54
CA SER A 41 10.05 4.27 6.71
C SER A 41 9.03 3.24 7.19
N ILE A 42 7.80 3.69 7.44
CA ILE A 42 6.67 2.84 7.83
C ILE A 42 5.56 2.98 6.79
N VAL A 43 5.05 1.86 6.29
CA VAL A 43 3.83 1.79 5.47
C VAL A 43 2.76 1.05 6.26
N LEU A 44 1.55 1.60 6.28
CA LEU A 44 0.40 1.01 6.97
C LEU A 44 -0.52 0.37 5.93
N SER A 45 -0.92 -0.86 6.20
CA SER A 45 -1.88 -1.62 5.40
C SER A 45 -2.64 -2.60 6.29
N ASP A 46 -3.89 -2.86 5.93
CA ASP A 46 -4.67 -3.93 6.53
C ASP A 46 -4.41 -5.25 5.78
N TRP A 47 -4.80 -6.38 6.36
CA TRP A 47 -4.63 -7.70 5.74
C TRP A 47 -5.89 -8.54 5.88
N TYR A 48 -6.15 -9.41 4.88
CA TYR A 48 -7.30 -10.30 4.88
C TYR A 48 -6.86 -11.73 4.57
N HIS A 49 -7.44 -12.71 5.27
CA HIS A 49 -7.13 -14.13 5.05
C HIS A 49 -7.68 -14.68 3.74
N LYS A 50 -8.78 -14.12 3.22
CA LYS A 50 -9.34 -14.51 1.90
C LYS A 50 -8.52 -13.87 0.79
N SER A 51 -8.25 -14.63 -0.27
CA SER A 51 -7.54 -14.08 -1.44
C SER A 51 -8.32 -12.93 -2.10
N ALA A 52 -7.59 -12.00 -2.70
CA ALA A 52 -8.17 -10.91 -3.48
C ALA A 52 -9.12 -11.39 -4.59
N TYR A 53 -8.88 -12.58 -5.16
CA TYR A 53 -9.77 -13.19 -6.14
C TYR A 53 -11.09 -13.66 -5.54
N GLN A 54 -11.07 -14.31 -4.37
CA GLN A 54 -12.28 -14.73 -3.68
C GLN A 54 -13.12 -13.52 -3.25
N GLN A 55 -12.46 -12.47 -2.75
CA GLN A 55 -13.10 -11.21 -2.41
C GLN A 55 -13.77 -10.56 -3.63
N ALA A 56 -13.03 -10.40 -4.74
CA ALA A 56 -13.55 -9.82 -5.97
C ALA A 56 -14.75 -10.60 -6.55
N ALA A 57 -14.68 -11.94 -6.52
CA ALA A 57 -15.77 -12.81 -6.96
C ALA A 57 -17.02 -12.62 -6.10
N GLY A 58 -16.87 -12.55 -4.77
CA GLY A 58 -17.99 -12.31 -3.85
C GLY A 58 -18.62 -10.92 -3.99
N LEU A 59 -17.81 -9.89 -4.21
CA LEU A 59 -18.29 -8.52 -4.45
C LEU A 59 -19.06 -8.41 -5.78
N SER A 60 -18.78 -9.29 -6.73
CA SER A 60 -19.42 -9.29 -8.06
C SER A 60 -20.57 -10.32 -8.18
N SER A 61 -20.84 -11.12 -7.14
CA SER A 61 -21.86 -12.17 -7.20
C SER A 61 -23.28 -11.65 -6.93
N ILE A 62 -24.28 -12.43 -7.34
CA ILE A 62 -25.67 -12.28 -6.92
C ILE A 62 -26.09 -13.59 -6.23
N PRO A 63 -26.37 -13.60 -4.91
CA PRO A 63 -26.35 -12.45 -4.02
C PRO A 63 -24.93 -11.90 -3.77
N PHE A 64 -24.86 -10.62 -3.44
CA PHE A 64 -23.62 -9.93 -3.08
C PHE A 64 -23.03 -10.52 -1.78
N VAL A 65 -21.70 -10.67 -1.73
CA VAL A 65 -20.97 -11.16 -0.56
C VAL A 65 -19.93 -10.13 -0.12
N TRP A 66 -20.12 -9.56 1.08
CA TRP A 66 -19.18 -8.62 1.69
C TRP A 66 -17.85 -9.27 2.10
N VAL A 67 -16.75 -8.52 2.02
CA VAL A 67 -15.39 -9.01 2.32
C VAL A 67 -15.14 -9.27 3.81
N GLY A 68 -15.85 -8.56 4.70
CA GLY A 68 -15.69 -8.66 6.15
C GLY A 68 -14.64 -7.67 6.69
N GLU A 69 -14.20 -7.89 7.92
CA GLU A 69 -13.14 -7.11 8.56
C GLU A 69 -11.75 -7.69 8.24
N PRO A 70 -10.70 -6.86 8.20
CA PRO A 70 -9.32 -7.33 8.13
C PRO A 70 -8.91 -8.07 9.41
N GLN A 71 -7.86 -8.89 9.32
CA GLN A 71 -7.28 -9.67 10.42
C GLN A 71 -5.86 -9.22 10.77
#